data_AF-A0A8H6BWS4-F1
#
_entry.id   AF-A0A8H6BWS4-F1
#
_cell.length_a   1.000
_cell.length_b   1.000
_cell.length_c   1.000
_cell.angle_alpha   90.00
_cell.angle_beta   90.00
_cell.angle_gamma   90.00
#
_symmetry.space_group_name_H-M   'P 1'
#
loop_
_entity.id
_entity.type
_entity.pdbx_description
1 polymer ?
#
loop_
_entity_poly.entity_id
_entity_poly.type
_entity_poly.pdbx_seq_one_letter_code
_entity_poly.pdbx_strand_id
1 'polypeptide(L)'
;MRKELKCIIWAHVGLIVYLLYLSFDLLSLLNDDIFSDALLDVEINPNPSTSLNKPAIIPKIIHQTYKTTDIPEIWKPGQQACINLHQDDYQYFLWTDESAREFINKEFNWFIDTWDNYKYPIQRADAIRYFALYYYGGIYIDLDDGCKRKLDPLLTVPAFVRKTAPTGISNDVMGSVPNHPFFLKVIQDLEKYQRNWLVPYITIMMSTGPLFLSIMWKQYKRWGVPEAGKVRILLPQNYKGTTSSYFAIVRGSSWHMGDANLLKVWVIIWYWQ
;
A
#
# COMPACT_ATOMS: atom_id res chain seq x y z
N MET A 1 0.67 14.06 -51.01
CA MET A 1 0.87 14.65 -49.67
C MET A 1 2.26 15.30 -49.61
N ARG A 2 2.35 16.60 -49.30
CA ARG A 2 3.62 17.35 -49.25
C ARG A 2 4.59 16.72 -48.23
N LYS A 3 5.92 16.76 -48.47
CA LYS A 3 6.93 16.08 -47.62
C LYS A 3 6.90 16.60 -46.18
N GLU A 4 6.61 17.88 -46.01
CA GLU A 4 6.46 18.59 -44.76
C GLU A 4 5.29 18.03 -43.95
N LEU A 5 4.14 17.79 -44.60
CA LEU A 5 2.96 17.20 -43.96
C LEU A 5 3.24 15.76 -43.49
N LYS A 6 4.02 14.97 -44.26
CA LYS A 6 4.47 13.63 -43.82
C LYS A 6 5.35 13.72 -42.56
N CYS A 7 6.28 14.66 -42.51
CA CYS A 7 7.17 14.85 -41.36
C CYS A 7 6.39 15.21 -40.09
N ILE A 8 5.43 16.13 -40.21
CA ILE A 8 4.57 16.55 -39.09
C ILE A 8 3.75 15.36 -38.58
N ILE A 9 3.14 14.57 -39.47
CA ILE A 9 2.36 13.39 -39.08
C ILE A 9 3.24 12.38 -38.32
N TRP A 10 4.44 12.05 -38.83
CA TRP A 10 5.34 11.13 -38.15
C TRP A 10 5.83 11.64 -36.80
N ALA A 11 6.07 12.94 -36.66
CA ALA A 11 6.41 13.53 -35.38
C ALA A 11 5.27 13.39 -34.34
N HIS A 12 4.01 13.61 -34.76
CA HIS A 12 2.86 13.43 -33.88
C HIS A 12 2.64 11.96 -33.51
N VAL A 13 2.80 11.03 -34.46
CA VAL A 13 2.74 9.59 -34.18
C VAL A 13 3.83 9.21 -33.17
N GLY A 14 5.06 9.69 -33.34
CA GLY A 14 6.15 9.46 -32.40
C GLY A 14 5.83 10.00 -31.00
N LEU A 15 5.27 11.20 -30.91
CA LEU A 15 4.83 11.80 -29.65
C LEU A 15 3.72 10.96 -28.98
N ILE A 16 2.71 10.53 -29.74
CA ILE A 16 1.62 9.70 -29.21
C ILE A 16 2.17 8.37 -28.67
N VAL A 17 3.03 7.69 -29.43
CA VAL A 17 3.66 6.43 -29.00
C VAL A 17 4.47 6.65 -27.72
N TYR A 18 5.23 7.74 -27.65
CA TYR A 18 6.01 8.07 -26.46
C TYR A 18 5.12 8.35 -25.24
N LEU A 19 4.03 9.12 -25.41
CA LEU A 19 3.07 9.38 -24.33
C LEU A 19 2.35 8.10 -23.88
N LEU A 20 1.97 7.23 -24.81
CA LEU A 20 1.41 5.92 -24.50
C LEU A 20 2.41 5.06 -23.73
N TYR A 21 3.69 5.06 -24.11
CA TYR A 21 4.75 4.37 -23.38
C TYR A 21 4.89 4.88 -21.95
N LEU A 22 4.91 6.20 -21.74
CA LEU A 22 5.01 6.80 -20.41
C LEU A 22 3.78 6.55 -19.52
N SER A 23 2.60 6.46 -20.13
CA SER A 23 1.32 6.29 -19.41
C SER A 23 0.84 4.84 -19.37
N PHE A 24 1.53 3.90 -20.02
CA PHE A 24 1.08 2.52 -20.19
C PHE A 24 0.74 1.85 -18.87
N ASP A 25 1.60 1.97 -17.87
CA ASP A 25 1.37 1.32 -16.57
C ASP A 25 0.14 1.90 -15.86
N LEU A 26 -0.05 3.23 -15.94
CA LEU A 26 -1.21 3.91 -15.38
C LEU A 26 -2.50 3.49 -16.11
N LEU A 27 -2.47 3.45 -17.44
CA LEU A 27 -3.60 2.99 -18.27
C LEU A 27 -3.94 1.52 -17.99
N SER A 28 -2.92 0.70 -17.71
CA SER A 28 -3.11 -0.72 -17.45
C SER A 28 -3.90 -1.00 -16.17
N LEU A 29 -3.96 -0.05 -15.22
CA LEU A 29 -4.78 -0.14 -14.00
C LEU A 29 -6.28 -0.09 -14.31
N LEU A 30 -6.69 0.40 -15.48
CA LEU A 30 -8.11 0.44 -15.86
C LEU A 30 -8.70 -0.94 -16.15
N ASN A 31 -7.87 -1.94 -16.44
CA ASN A 31 -8.30 -3.25 -16.90
C ASN A 31 -7.70 -4.41 -16.07
N ASP A 32 -7.66 -4.26 -14.74
CA ASP A 32 -7.14 -5.30 -13.87
C ASP A 32 -8.18 -6.32 -13.39
N ASP A 33 -7.87 -7.60 -13.63
CA ASP A 33 -8.54 -8.70 -12.96
C ASP A 33 -7.97 -8.88 -11.54
N ILE A 34 -8.38 -7.97 -10.66
CA ILE A 34 -8.06 -8.02 -9.22
C ILE A 34 -8.62 -9.31 -8.57
N PHE A 35 -9.66 -9.91 -9.15
CA PHE A 35 -10.31 -11.10 -8.60
C PHE A 35 -9.44 -12.35 -8.74
N SER A 36 -8.60 -12.44 -9.78
CA SER A 36 -7.65 -13.55 -9.97
C SER A 36 -6.70 -13.76 -8.78
N ASP A 37 -6.34 -12.69 -8.05
CA ASP A 37 -5.45 -12.73 -6.89
C ASP A 37 -6.20 -12.55 -5.55
N ALA A 38 -7.54 -12.51 -5.55
CA ALA A 38 -8.31 -12.23 -4.34
C ALA A 38 -8.11 -13.28 -3.25
N LEU A 39 -7.91 -12.83 -2.00
CA LEU A 39 -8.06 -13.66 -0.81
C LEU A 39 -9.53 -14.05 -0.67
N LEU A 40 -9.82 -15.34 -0.84
CA LEU A 40 -11.18 -15.84 -0.81
C LEU A 40 -11.68 -15.94 0.63
N ASP A 41 -12.99 -15.76 0.81
CA ASP A 41 -13.64 -15.84 2.12
C ASP A 41 -13.34 -17.19 2.82
N VAL A 42 -13.36 -18.30 2.09
CA VAL A 42 -13.04 -19.64 2.64
C VAL A 42 -11.60 -19.76 3.16
N GLU A 43 -10.66 -18.96 2.65
CA GLU A 43 -9.25 -18.98 3.11
C GLU A 43 -9.07 -18.17 4.40
N ILE A 44 -9.84 -17.10 4.58
CA ILE A 44 -9.67 -16.15 5.68
C ILE A 44 -10.79 -16.20 6.73
N ASN A 45 -11.89 -16.89 6.45
CA ASN A 45 -13.00 -17.15 7.37
C ASN A 45 -13.26 -18.67 7.43
N PRO A 46 -12.26 -19.48 7.84
CA PRO A 46 -12.42 -20.93 7.84
C PRO A 46 -13.51 -21.36 8.82
N ASN A 47 -14.45 -22.17 8.35
CA ASN A 47 -15.36 -22.92 9.22
C ASN A 47 -14.57 -24.10 9.82
N PRO A 48 -14.77 -24.48 11.10
CA PRO A 48 -14.16 -25.67 11.68
C PRO A 48 -14.20 -26.95 10.82
N SER A 49 -15.20 -27.07 9.94
CA SER A 49 -15.36 -28.21 9.03
C SER A 49 -14.61 -28.08 7.69
N THR A 50 -14.11 -26.90 7.34
CA THR A 50 -13.48 -26.60 6.03
C THR A 50 -12.13 -25.88 6.14
N SER A 51 -11.56 -25.78 7.34
CA SER A 51 -10.30 -25.06 7.55
C SER A 51 -9.16 -25.69 6.76
N LEU A 52 -8.66 -24.96 5.76
CA LEU A 52 -7.41 -25.30 5.09
C LEU A 52 -6.29 -25.11 6.11
N ASN A 53 -5.67 -26.21 6.55
CA ASN A 53 -4.49 -26.21 7.43
C ASN A 53 -3.26 -25.69 6.66
N LYS A 54 -3.27 -24.41 6.30
CA LYS A 54 -2.10 -23.71 5.74
C LYS A 54 -1.27 -23.17 6.90
N PRO A 55 0.06 -23.40 6.92
CA PRO A 55 0.91 -22.80 7.93
C PRO A 55 0.91 -21.27 7.81
N ALA A 56 0.97 -20.58 8.95
CA ALA A 56 1.24 -19.16 8.98
C ALA A 56 2.71 -18.93 8.57
N ILE A 57 2.91 -18.16 7.50
CA ILE A 57 4.23 -17.85 6.94
C ILE A 57 4.60 -16.37 7.09
N ILE A 58 3.62 -15.46 7.15
CA ILE A 58 3.86 -14.06 7.53
C ILE A 58 4.20 -14.00 9.02
N PRO A 59 5.30 -13.34 9.41
CA PRO A 59 5.65 -13.16 10.82
C PRO A 59 4.54 -12.47 11.62
N LYS A 60 4.37 -12.87 12.89
CA LYS A 60 3.44 -12.23 13.82
C LYS A 60 4.01 -10.91 14.36
N ILE A 61 4.06 -9.90 13.49
CA ILE A 61 4.56 -8.57 13.79
C ILE A 61 3.55 -7.56 13.27
N ILE A 62 3.11 -6.63 14.11
CA ILE A 62 2.27 -5.51 13.72
C ILE A 62 3.12 -4.25 13.67
N HIS A 63 3.11 -3.56 12.54
CA HIS A 63 3.74 -2.28 12.33
C HIS A 63 2.68 -1.20 12.18
N GLN A 64 2.82 -0.11 12.92
CA GLN A 64 2.08 1.13 12.72
C GLN A 64 3.07 2.29 12.71
N THR A 65 2.69 3.45 12.19
CA THR A 65 3.56 4.63 12.18
C THR A 65 2.83 5.88 12.62
N TYR A 66 3.55 6.74 13.34
CA TYR A 66 3.13 8.09 13.63
C TYR A 66 4.35 8.99 13.77
N LYS A 67 4.15 10.30 13.86
CA LYS A 67 5.27 11.24 14.01
C LYS A 67 6.05 10.99 15.30
N THR A 68 5.33 10.72 16.38
CA THR A 68 5.85 10.49 17.73
C THR A 68 5.11 9.32 18.38
N THR A 69 5.42 9.03 19.65
CA THR A 69 4.67 8.04 20.44
C THR A 69 3.33 8.56 20.96
N ASP A 70 3.08 9.87 20.92
CA ASP A 70 1.84 10.49 21.38
C ASP A 70 0.85 10.61 20.23
N ILE A 71 0.06 9.55 20.01
CA ILE A 71 -0.93 9.49 18.93
C ILE A 71 -2.25 10.19 19.32
N PRO A 72 -3.03 10.71 18.35
CA PRO A 72 -4.34 11.31 18.62
C PRO A 72 -5.32 10.39 19.35
N GLU A 73 -6.07 10.92 20.31
CA GLU A 73 -7.07 10.19 21.11
C GLU A 73 -8.08 9.39 20.27
N ILE A 74 -8.48 9.91 19.11
CA ILE A 74 -9.42 9.23 18.21
C ILE A 74 -8.87 7.92 17.63
N TRP A 75 -7.55 7.75 17.58
CA TRP A 75 -6.89 6.55 17.03
C TRP A 75 -6.43 5.56 18.12
N LYS A 76 -6.29 6.01 19.37
CA LYS A 76 -5.89 5.14 20.51
C LYS A 76 -6.78 3.90 20.67
N PRO A 77 -8.12 3.98 20.58
CA PRO A 77 -8.96 2.78 20.69
C PRO A 77 -8.66 1.74 19.61
N GLY A 78 -8.42 2.17 18.36
CA GLY A 78 -8.10 1.28 17.24
C GLY A 78 -6.74 0.60 17.41
N GLN A 79 -5.72 1.39 17.76
CA GLN A 79 -4.38 0.88 18.11
C GLN A 79 -4.47 -0.14 19.24
N GLN A 80 -5.13 0.20 20.36
CA GLN A 80 -5.21 -0.68 21.52
C GLN A 80 -5.99 -1.95 21.22
N ALA A 81 -7.00 -1.90 20.35
CA ALA A 81 -7.71 -3.10 19.90
C ALA A 81 -6.76 -4.06 19.15
N CYS A 82 -5.88 -3.54 18.28
CA CYS A 82 -4.85 -4.35 17.66
C CYS A 82 -3.87 -4.94 18.66
N ILE A 83 -3.37 -4.14 19.62
CA ILE A 83 -2.42 -4.62 20.64
C ILE A 83 -3.07 -5.70 21.52
N ASN A 84 -4.25 -5.42 22.08
CA ASN A 84 -4.93 -6.32 23.02
C ASN A 84 -5.32 -7.65 22.38
N LEU A 85 -5.81 -7.64 21.14
CA LEU A 85 -6.16 -8.86 20.43
C LEU A 85 -4.94 -9.75 20.16
N HIS A 86 -3.73 -9.19 20.12
CA HIS A 86 -2.53 -9.88 19.67
C HIS A 86 -1.40 -9.91 20.71
N GLN A 87 -1.70 -9.54 21.96
CA GLN A 87 -0.71 -9.36 23.03
C GLN A 87 0.10 -10.62 23.38
N ASP A 88 -0.48 -11.81 23.17
CA ASP A 88 0.14 -13.07 23.58
C ASP A 88 1.18 -13.59 22.59
N ASP A 89 1.09 -13.20 21.32
CA ASP A 89 1.79 -13.89 20.24
C ASP A 89 2.29 -13.00 19.09
N TYR A 90 2.02 -11.69 19.12
CA TYR A 90 2.54 -10.74 18.14
C TYR A 90 3.49 -9.73 18.78
N GLN A 91 4.53 -9.37 18.04
CA GLN A 91 5.32 -8.19 18.33
C GLN A 91 4.61 -6.94 17.80
N TYR A 92 4.79 -5.81 18.48
CA TYR A 92 4.22 -4.53 18.08
C TYR A 92 5.33 -3.49 17.92
N PHE A 93 5.34 -2.81 16.77
CA PHE A 93 6.24 -1.69 16.47
C PHE A 93 5.45 -0.46 16.09
N LEU A 94 5.65 0.63 16.83
CA LEU A 94 5.24 1.97 16.43
C LEU A 94 6.45 2.73 15.90
N TRP A 95 6.49 2.92 14.59
CA TRP A 95 7.52 3.69 13.90
C TRP A 95 7.28 5.18 14.08
N THR A 96 8.11 5.83 14.90
CA THR A 96 8.20 7.29 15.00
C THR A 96 9.02 7.88 13.84
N ASP A 97 8.90 9.19 13.58
CA ASP A 97 9.74 9.85 12.56
C ASP A 97 11.25 9.63 12.84
N GLU A 98 11.64 9.67 14.12
CA GLU A 98 13.01 9.44 14.59
C GLU A 98 13.45 7.98 14.37
N SER A 99 12.73 7.02 14.94
CA SER A 99 13.09 5.59 14.83
C SER A 99 13.03 5.07 13.40
N ALA A 100 12.11 5.59 12.58
CA ALA A 100 12.04 5.28 11.15
C ALA A 100 13.29 5.78 10.43
N ARG A 101 13.71 7.04 10.66
CA ARG A 101 14.91 7.60 10.05
C ARG A 101 16.17 6.84 10.49
N GLU A 102 16.29 6.50 11.78
CA GLU A 102 17.42 5.71 12.30
C GLU A 102 17.51 4.33 11.63
N PHE A 103 16.37 3.66 11.48
CA PHE A 103 16.29 2.37 10.79
C PHE A 103 16.70 2.48 9.32
N ILE A 104 16.21 3.50 8.60
CA ILE A 104 16.62 3.73 7.21
C ILE A 104 18.12 4.02 7.13
N ASN A 105 18.65 4.90 7.98
CA ASN A 105 20.07 5.23 8.00
C ASN A 105 20.94 3.99 8.27
N LYS A 106 20.49 3.08 9.14
CA LYS A 106 21.24 1.90 9.53
C LYS A 106 21.17 0.77 8.51
N GLU A 107 19.95 0.38 8.10
CA GLU A 107 19.72 -0.83 7.29
C GLU A 107 19.63 -0.52 5.79
N PHE A 108 19.33 0.72 5.42
CA PHE A 108 19.12 1.18 4.04
C PHE A 108 19.81 2.51 3.77
N ASN A 109 21.06 2.66 4.22
CA ASN A 109 21.82 3.92 4.13
C ASN A 109 21.83 4.53 2.72
N TRP A 110 21.75 3.72 1.67
CA TRP A 110 21.65 4.18 0.28
C TRP A 110 20.40 5.04 0.00
N PHE A 111 19.37 4.97 0.84
CA PHE A 111 18.09 5.68 0.68
C PHE A 111 17.97 6.91 1.58
N ILE A 112 18.94 7.18 2.47
CA ILE A 112 18.82 8.24 3.47
C ILE A 112 18.67 9.63 2.84
N ASP A 113 19.37 9.89 1.74
CA ASP A 113 19.28 11.16 1.02
C ASP A 113 17.87 11.35 0.43
N THR A 114 17.29 10.31 -0.18
CA THR A 114 15.90 10.35 -0.67
C THR A 114 14.93 10.60 0.47
N TRP A 115 15.11 9.88 1.58
CA TRP A 115 14.27 9.96 2.78
C TRP A 115 14.22 11.39 3.35
N ASP A 116 15.40 12.00 3.55
CA ASP A 116 15.53 13.35 4.11
C ASP A 116 14.99 14.42 3.14
N ASN A 117 15.07 14.17 1.84
CA ASN A 117 14.57 15.08 0.81
C ASN A 117 13.06 14.91 0.49
N TYR A 118 12.32 14.02 1.17
CA TYR A 118 10.87 13.97 1.01
C TYR A 118 10.22 15.26 1.49
N LYS A 119 9.50 15.93 0.58
CA LYS A 119 8.85 17.22 0.82
C LYS A 119 7.71 17.13 1.83
N TYR A 120 6.92 16.06 1.79
CA TYR A 120 5.75 15.89 2.65
C TYR A 120 6.00 14.78 3.67
N PRO A 121 5.71 14.99 4.97
CA PRO A 121 5.93 13.96 6.00
C PRO A 121 5.24 12.63 5.73
N ILE A 122 4.04 12.66 5.11
CA ILE A 122 3.31 11.45 4.73
C ILE A 122 4.10 10.57 3.74
N GLN A 123 5.00 11.13 2.92
CA GLN A 123 5.85 10.32 2.05
C GLN A 123 6.83 9.44 2.83
N ARG A 124 7.33 9.92 3.98
CA ARG A 124 8.16 9.12 4.89
C ARG A 124 7.34 8.03 5.58
N ALA A 125 6.12 8.35 6.02
CA ALA A 125 5.19 7.37 6.60
C ALA A 125 4.74 6.30 5.57
N ASP A 126 4.61 6.67 4.30
CA ASP A 126 4.38 5.74 3.19
C ASP A 126 5.63 4.90 2.87
N ALA A 127 6.83 5.48 2.94
CA ALA A 127 8.05 4.74 2.65
C ALA A 127 8.37 3.71 3.75
N ILE A 128 8.30 4.08 5.03
CA ILE A 128 8.68 3.20 6.14
C ILE A 128 7.86 1.91 6.19
N ARG A 129 6.56 1.95 5.84
CA ARG A 129 5.72 0.76 5.79
C ARG A 129 6.22 -0.27 4.76
N TYR A 130 6.84 0.17 3.66
CA TYR A 130 7.42 -0.74 2.67
C TYR A 130 8.75 -1.32 3.14
N PHE A 131 9.62 -0.50 3.72
CA PHE A 131 10.90 -0.97 4.27
C PHE A 131 10.70 -1.92 5.45
N ALA A 132 9.76 -1.63 6.36
CA ALA A 132 9.44 -2.50 7.48
C ALA A 132 8.94 -3.88 7.00
N LEU A 133 8.00 -3.91 6.05
CA LEU A 133 7.50 -5.16 5.47
C LEU A 133 8.57 -5.94 4.69
N TYR A 134 9.46 -5.25 3.97
CA TYR A 134 10.56 -5.91 3.29
C TYR A 134 11.55 -6.53 4.29
N TYR A 135 11.95 -5.79 5.32
CA TYR A 135 13.00 -6.23 6.24
C TYR A 135 12.49 -7.25 7.27
N TYR A 136 11.41 -6.92 7.99
CA TYR A 136 10.87 -7.75 9.07
C TYR A 136 9.78 -8.72 8.60
N GLY A 137 9.12 -8.42 7.48
CA GLY A 137 7.82 -9.02 7.17
C GLY A 137 6.73 -8.43 8.05
N GLY A 138 5.72 -9.23 8.40
CA GLY A 138 4.66 -8.83 9.31
C GLY A 138 3.47 -8.18 8.60
N ILE A 139 2.69 -7.41 9.35
CA ILE A 139 1.51 -6.70 8.91
C ILE A 139 1.66 -5.23 9.27
N TYR A 140 1.56 -4.36 8.28
CA TYR A 140 1.42 -2.93 8.48
C TYR A 140 -0.07 -2.54 8.53
N ILE A 141 -0.43 -1.66 9.46
CA ILE A 141 -1.80 -1.17 9.67
C ILE A 141 -1.74 0.34 9.98
N ASP A 142 -2.40 1.18 9.19
CA ASP A 142 -2.54 2.61 9.50
C ASP A 142 -3.27 2.80 10.86
N LEU A 143 -2.97 3.89 11.57
CA LEU A 143 -3.50 4.12 12.92
C LEU A 143 -5.01 4.41 12.97
N ASP A 144 -5.60 4.77 11.84
CA ASP A 144 -7.03 4.92 11.67
C ASP A 144 -7.75 3.60 11.31
N ASP A 145 -7.04 2.47 11.31
CA ASP A 145 -7.58 1.11 11.25
C ASP A 145 -7.36 0.37 12.59
N GLY A 146 -8.46 0.00 13.25
CA GLY A 146 -8.45 -0.83 14.46
C GLY A 146 -8.79 -2.29 14.18
N CYS A 147 -8.13 -3.23 14.85
CA CYS A 147 -8.38 -4.66 14.65
C CYS A 147 -9.68 -5.10 15.34
N LYS A 148 -10.52 -5.87 14.64
CA LYS A 148 -11.77 -6.45 15.19
C LYS A 148 -11.66 -7.94 15.53
N ARG A 149 -10.61 -8.60 15.05
CA ARG A 149 -10.38 -10.05 15.16
C ARG A 149 -8.89 -10.36 15.01
N LYS A 150 -8.50 -11.59 15.38
CA LYS A 150 -7.15 -12.11 15.16
C LYS A 150 -6.79 -12.09 13.68
N LEU A 151 -5.57 -11.64 13.36
CA LEU A 151 -5.05 -11.52 12.00
C LEU A 151 -4.50 -12.85 11.44
N ASP A 152 -4.44 -13.90 12.26
CA ASP A 152 -3.86 -15.21 11.92
C ASP A 152 -4.30 -15.79 10.57
N PRO A 153 -5.58 -15.71 10.15
CA PRO A 153 -5.98 -16.25 8.84
C PRO A 153 -5.34 -15.52 7.65
N LEU A 154 -4.90 -14.26 7.83
CA LEU A 154 -4.20 -13.48 6.82
C LEU A 154 -2.73 -13.86 6.67
N LEU A 155 -2.17 -14.66 7.59
CA LEU A 155 -0.75 -15.01 7.62
C LEU A 155 -0.35 -16.15 6.69
N THR A 156 -1.31 -16.76 5.99
CA THR A 156 -1.14 -18.00 5.22
C THR A 156 -0.68 -17.80 3.78
N VAL A 157 -0.34 -16.56 3.40
CA VAL A 157 0.03 -16.15 2.03
C VAL A 157 1.34 -15.37 2.02
N PRO A 158 2.08 -15.34 0.90
CA PRO A 158 3.38 -14.68 0.87
C PRO A 158 3.31 -13.17 1.10
N ALA A 159 2.29 -12.53 0.52
CA ALA A 159 1.96 -11.14 0.77
C ALA A 159 0.47 -10.91 0.54
N PHE A 160 -0.08 -9.88 1.20
CA PHE A 160 -1.41 -9.37 0.90
C PHE A 160 -1.47 -7.84 0.98
N VAL A 161 -2.43 -7.26 0.25
CA VAL A 161 -2.73 -5.82 0.26
C VAL A 161 -4.25 -5.63 0.13
N ARG A 162 -4.77 -4.48 0.59
CA ARG A 162 -6.19 -4.14 0.35
C ARG A 162 -6.42 -3.71 -1.10
N LYS A 163 -7.58 -4.07 -1.65
CA LYS A 163 -8.11 -3.42 -2.86
C LYS A 163 -8.42 -1.95 -2.55
N THR A 164 -8.27 -1.06 -3.52
CA THR A 164 -8.79 0.32 -3.42
C THR A 164 -9.77 0.67 -4.54
N ALA A 165 -10.47 1.79 -4.38
CA ALA A 165 -11.41 2.32 -5.35
C ALA A 165 -10.89 3.67 -5.91
N PRO A 166 -11.11 3.97 -7.21
CA PRO A 166 -11.84 3.17 -8.19
C PRO A 166 -11.05 1.97 -8.77
N THR A 167 -9.72 1.98 -8.68
CA THR A 167 -8.87 0.87 -9.14
C THR A 167 -7.57 0.77 -8.33
N GLY A 168 -6.95 -0.40 -8.36
CA GLY A 168 -5.64 -0.67 -7.78
C GLY A 168 -5.68 -1.25 -6.36
N ILE A 169 -4.58 -1.05 -5.66
CA ILE A 169 -4.35 -1.53 -4.29
C ILE A 169 -4.03 -0.36 -3.37
N SER A 170 -4.38 -0.51 -2.09
CA SER A 170 -4.09 0.48 -1.04
C SER A 170 -2.81 0.14 -0.29
N ASN A 171 -2.19 1.14 0.32
CA ASN A 171 -0.99 1.00 1.14
C ASN A 171 -1.27 1.09 2.65
N ASP A 172 -2.53 1.10 3.05
CA ASP A 172 -3.02 1.39 4.41
C ASP A 172 -3.04 0.15 5.32
N VAL A 173 -3.33 -1.04 4.77
CA VAL A 173 -3.14 -2.34 5.42
C VAL A 173 -2.52 -3.32 4.42
N MET A 174 -1.38 -3.88 4.81
CA MET A 174 -0.58 -4.77 3.99
C MET A 174 0.12 -5.81 4.86
N GLY A 175 0.43 -6.98 4.32
CA GLY A 175 1.26 -7.96 5.01
C GLY A 175 2.20 -8.68 4.07
N SER A 176 3.32 -9.17 4.61
CA SER A 176 4.35 -9.83 3.82
C SER A 176 5.22 -10.77 4.65
N VAL A 177 5.72 -11.82 4.02
CA VAL A 177 6.95 -12.47 4.45
C VAL A 177 8.14 -11.50 4.28
N PRO A 178 9.21 -11.62 5.09
CA PRO A 178 10.42 -10.84 4.88
C PRO A 178 11.03 -11.16 3.50
N ASN A 179 11.73 -10.19 2.94
CA ASN A 179 12.40 -10.24 1.64
C ASN A 179 11.48 -10.52 0.44
N HIS A 180 10.17 -10.26 0.56
CA HIS A 180 9.24 -10.54 -0.52
C HIS A 180 9.57 -9.69 -1.78
N PRO A 181 9.69 -10.30 -2.97
CA PRO A 181 10.18 -9.61 -4.17
C PRO A 181 9.35 -8.40 -4.60
N PHE A 182 8.04 -8.40 -4.33
CA PHE A 182 7.20 -7.22 -4.55
C PHE A 182 7.66 -6.02 -3.73
N PHE A 183 7.88 -6.17 -2.42
CA PHE A 183 8.31 -5.06 -1.57
C PHE A 183 9.75 -4.64 -1.86
N LEU A 184 10.61 -5.57 -2.28
CA LEU A 184 11.94 -5.23 -2.81
C LEU A 184 11.84 -4.28 -4.01
N LYS A 185 10.99 -4.62 -4.98
CA LYS A 185 10.74 -3.75 -6.13
C LYS A 185 10.19 -2.38 -5.70
N VAL A 186 9.22 -2.37 -4.78
CA VAL A 186 8.62 -1.13 -4.27
C VAL A 186 9.69 -0.23 -3.69
N ILE A 187 10.55 -0.72 -2.78
CA ILE A 187 11.57 0.13 -2.14
C ILE A 187 12.64 0.59 -3.14
N GLN A 188 13.03 -0.25 -4.11
CA GLN A 188 14.05 0.10 -5.12
C GLN A 188 13.57 1.19 -6.09
N ASP A 189 12.26 1.29 -6.35
CA ASP A 189 11.71 2.27 -7.28
C ASP A 189 11.30 3.60 -6.59
N LEU A 190 11.25 3.68 -5.25
CA LEU A 190 10.81 4.89 -4.53
C LEU A 190 11.56 6.17 -4.97
N GLU A 191 12.89 6.09 -5.10
CA GLU A 191 13.73 7.23 -5.50
C GLU A 191 13.37 7.75 -6.91
N LYS A 192 13.18 6.84 -7.87
CA LYS A 192 12.78 7.18 -9.25
C LYS A 192 11.45 7.93 -9.33
N TYR A 193 10.57 7.67 -8.35
CA TYR A 193 9.23 8.25 -8.25
C TYR A 193 9.16 9.45 -7.30
N GLN A 194 10.28 9.90 -6.71
CA GLN A 194 10.39 11.14 -5.93
C GLN A 194 10.30 12.39 -6.82
N ARG A 195 9.16 12.57 -7.49
CA ARG A 195 8.87 13.69 -8.40
C ARG A 195 7.88 14.64 -7.74
N ASN A 196 8.11 15.94 -7.88
CA ASN A 196 7.17 16.97 -7.46
C ASN A 196 6.27 17.37 -8.64
N TRP A 197 4.98 17.09 -8.54
CA TRP A 197 3.98 17.39 -9.58
C TRP A 197 3.26 18.72 -9.33
N LEU A 198 3.79 19.56 -8.43
CA LEU A 198 3.26 20.87 -8.00
C LEU A 198 1.90 20.83 -7.27
N VAL A 199 1.12 19.76 -7.47
CA VAL A 199 -0.10 19.46 -6.72
C VAL A 199 0.26 18.46 -5.61
N PRO A 200 0.15 18.84 -4.32
CA PRO A 200 0.53 18.00 -3.21
C PRO A 200 -0.14 16.61 -3.23
N TYR A 201 -1.46 16.54 -3.42
CA TYR A 201 -2.18 15.26 -3.45
C TYR A 201 -1.64 14.30 -4.53
N ILE A 202 -1.48 14.77 -5.77
CA ILE A 202 -0.96 13.96 -6.88
C ILE A 202 0.50 13.56 -6.59
N THR A 203 1.28 14.49 -6.05
CA THR A 203 2.68 14.24 -5.68
C THR A 203 2.78 13.09 -4.70
N ILE A 204 2.00 13.11 -3.62
CA ILE A 204 2.05 12.05 -2.59
C ILE A 204 1.54 10.72 -3.18
N MET A 205 0.36 10.71 -3.82
CA MET A 205 -0.23 9.49 -4.40
C MET A 205 0.70 8.78 -5.39
N MET A 206 1.40 9.53 -6.25
CA MET A 206 2.25 9.01 -7.32
C MET A 206 3.70 8.71 -6.91
N SER A 207 4.16 9.25 -5.77
CA SER A 207 5.56 9.05 -5.33
C SER A 207 5.71 7.91 -4.35
N THR A 208 4.82 7.84 -3.35
CA THR A 208 4.91 6.87 -2.25
C THR A 208 3.55 6.26 -1.89
N GLY A 209 2.45 6.90 -2.29
CA GLY A 209 1.10 6.49 -1.90
C GLY A 209 0.50 5.32 -2.69
N PRO A 210 -0.82 5.09 -2.55
CA PRO A 210 -1.53 3.97 -3.19
C PRO A 210 -1.38 3.87 -4.71
N LEU A 211 -1.27 5.01 -5.42
CA LEU A 211 -1.15 4.98 -6.89
C LEU A 211 0.24 4.53 -7.33
N PHE A 212 1.29 4.98 -6.63
CA PHE A 212 2.65 4.43 -6.78
C PHE A 212 2.66 2.92 -6.54
N LEU A 213 2.12 2.47 -5.40
CA LEU A 213 2.09 1.05 -5.06
C LEU A 213 1.33 0.21 -6.10
N SER A 214 0.22 0.74 -6.63
CA SER A 214 -0.57 0.10 -7.68
C SER A 214 0.20 -0.04 -9.00
N ILE A 215 0.97 0.98 -9.40
CA ILE A 215 1.85 0.92 -10.56
C ILE A 215 2.95 -0.13 -10.35
N MET A 216 3.55 -0.18 -9.16
CA MET A 216 4.56 -1.18 -8.81
C MET A 216 3.99 -2.60 -8.89
N TRP A 217 2.78 -2.81 -8.37
CA TRP A 217 2.10 -4.10 -8.43
C TRP A 217 1.89 -4.56 -9.86
N LYS A 218 1.46 -3.64 -10.74
CA LYS A 218 1.27 -3.93 -12.16
C LYS A 218 2.53 -4.28 -12.91
N GLN A 219 3.60 -3.55 -12.66
CA GLN A 219 4.90 -3.85 -13.24
C GLN A 219 5.42 -5.20 -12.73
N TYR A 220 5.25 -5.48 -11.43
CA TYR A 220 5.69 -6.72 -10.78
C TYR A 220 5.02 -7.96 -11.38
N LYS A 221 3.69 -7.94 -11.53
CA LYS A 221 2.93 -9.12 -11.98
C LYS A 221 2.85 -9.32 -13.49
N ARG A 222 3.37 -8.36 -14.29
CA ARG A 222 3.19 -8.29 -15.74
C ARG A 222 3.55 -9.58 -16.48
N TRP A 223 4.59 -10.26 -16.03
CA TRP A 223 5.15 -11.44 -16.71
C TRP A 223 4.88 -12.74 -15.96
N GLY A 224 3.89 -12.74 -15.07
CA GLY A 224 3.60 -13.84 -14.17
C GLY A 224 4.55 -13.86 -12.97
N VAL A 225 4.04 -14.39 -11.86
CA VAL A 225 4.75 -14.47 -10.58
C VAL A 225 4.56 -15.88 -10.03
N PRO A 226 5.60 -16.54 -9.53
CA PRO A 226 5.44 -17.83 -8.87
C PRO A 226 4.54 -17.71 -7.64
N GLU A 227 3.90 -18.81 -7.22
CA GLU A 227 3.01 -18.81 -6.05
C GLU A 227 3.64 -18.19 -4.80
N ALA A 228 4.93 -18.49 -4.55
CA ALA A 228 5.68 -17.97 -3.39
C ALA A 228 5.93 -16.44 -3.43
N GLY A 229 5.72 -15.79 -4.58
CA GLY A 229 5.86 -14.33 -4.73
C GLY A 229 4.53 -13.62 -4.95
N LYS A 230 3.40 -14.33 -4.88
CA LYS A 230 2.09 -13.72 -5.15
C LYS A 230 1.69 -12.73 -4.06
N VAL A 231 1.18 -11.59 -4.53
CA VAL A 231 0.52 -10.59 -3.69
C VAL A 231 -0.98 -10.81 -3.79
N ARG A 232 -1.58 -11.31 -2.71
CA ARG A 232 -3.02 -11.61 -2.65
C ARG A 232 -3.83 -10.36 -2.26
N ILE A 233 -5.07 -10.28 -2.73
CA ILE A 233 -5.88 -9.07 -2.56
C ILE A 233 -6.98 -9.26 -1.54
N LEU A 234 -6.92 -8.52 -0.43
CA LEU A 234 -8.02 -8.47 0.53
C LEU A 234 -9.13 -7.58 -0.03
N LEU A 235 -10.31 -8.17 -0.25
CA LEU A 235 -11.46 -7.51 -0.86
C LEU A 235 -12.26 -6.67 0.16
N PRO A 236 -12.98 -5.61 -0.27
CA PRO A 236 -13.68 -4.67 0.60
C PRO A 236 -14.59 -5.29 1.65
N GLN A 237 -15.37 -6.31 1.28
CA GLN A 237 -16.29 -6.99 2.19
C GLN A 237 -15.60 -7.65 3.40
N ASN A 238 -14.29 -7.92 3.28
CA ASN A 238 -13.50 -8.56 4.32
C ASN A 238 -12.80 -7.54 5.23
N TYR A 239 -12.70 -6.27 4.84
CA TYR A 239 -12.01 -5.25 5.65
C TYR A 239 -12.89 -4.05 6.03
N LYS A 240 -14.05 -3.84 5.40
CA LYS A 240 -14.99 -2.77 5.76
C LYS A 240 -16.46 -3.16 5.58
N GLY A 241 -17.33 -2.49 6.34
CA GLY A 241 -18.79 -2.50 6.14
C GLY A 241 -19.53 -3.76 6.64
N THR A 242 -18.84 -4.75 7.21
CA THR A 242 -19.45 -6.00 7.70
C THR A 242 -19.07 -6.29 9.15
N THR A 243 -19.88 -7.10 9.84
CA THR A 243 -19.55 -7.61 11.19
C THR A 243 -18.38 -8.59 11.16
N SER A 244 -18.13 -9.24 10.02
CA SER A 244 -17.00 -10.12 9.79
C SER A 244 -15.72 -9.40 9.31
N SER A 245 -15.76 -8.07 9.18
CA SER A 245 -14.59 -7.29 8.75
C SER A 245 -13.43 -7.43 9.73
N TYR A 246 -12.22 -7.50 9.20
CA TYR A 246 -10.99 -7.51 9.99
C TYR A 246 -10.73 -6.18 10.73
N PHE A 247 -11.20 -5.07 10.17
CA PHE A 247 -10.84 -3.72 10.62
C PHE A 247 -12.07 -2.84 10.94
N ALA A 248 -11.88 -1.93 11.88
CA ALA A 248 -12.72 -0.78 12.18
C ALA A 248 -12.02 0.46 11.62
N ILE A 249 -12.66 1.16 10.67
CA ILE A 249 -12.08 2.36 10.06
C ILE A 249 -12.62 3.58 10.79
N VAL A 250 -11.72 4.40 11.32
CA VAL A 250 -12.04 5.72 11.89
C VAL A 250 -11.52 6.83 10.98
N ARG A 251 -11.86 8.08 11.28
CA ARG A 251 -11.48 9.20 10.42
C ARG A 251 -9.96 9.43 10.42
N GLY A 252 -9.33 9.21 9.27
CA GLY A 252 -7.95 9.60 8.99
C GLY A 252 -7.78 11.11 8.79
N SER A 253 -6.54 11.60 8.93
CA SER A 253 -6.22 13.03 8.75
C SER A 253 -5.08 13.31 7.75
N SER A 254 -4.37 12.28 7.29
CA SER A 254 -3.09 12.40 6.57
C SER A 254 -3.20 13.02 5.16
N TRP A 255 -4.41 13.12 4.61
CA TRP A 255 -4.68 13.60 3.24
C TRP A 255 -5.46 14.91 3.16
N HIS A 256 -5.45 15.74 4.21
CA HIS A 256 -6.39 16.88 4.33
C HIS A 256 -5.80 18.26 4.01
N MET A 257 -4.91 18.37 3.02
CA MET A 257 -4.54 19.67 2.47
C MET A 257 -5.70 20.28 1.66
N GLY A 258 -5.71 21.61 1.48
CA GLY A 258 -6.82 22.33 0.84
C GLY A 258 -7.10 21.90 -0.62
N ASP A 259 -6.09 21.38 -1.33
CA ASP A 259 -6.19 20.80 -2.66
C ASP A 259 -6.92 19.45 -2.68
N ALA A 260 -6.78 18.65 -1.61
CA ALA A 260 -7.57 17.45 -1.43
C ALA A 260 -9.06 17.77 -1.31
N ASN A 261 -9.45 18.95 -0.79
CA ASN A 261 -10.86 19.38 -0.78
C ASN A 261 -11.40 19.75 -2.17
N LEU A 262 -10.57 20.23 -3.09
CA LEU A 262 -10.96 20.50 -4.48
C LEU A 262 -11.06 19.19 -5.29
N LEU A 263 -10.16 18.23 -5.06
CA LEU A 263 -10.26 16.89 -5.64
C LEU A 263 -11.38 16.04 -5.00
N LYS A 264 -11.77 16.32 -3.74
CA LYS A 264 -12.95 15.72 -3.09
C LYS A 264 -14.24 15.98 -3.87
N VAL A 265 -14.37 17.12 -4.54
CA VAL A 265 -15.54 17.45 -5.38
C VAL A 265 -15.65 16.54 -6.61
N TRP A 266 -14.54 15.94 -7.05
CA TRP A 266 -14.50 15.11 -8.27
C TRP A 266 -14.23 13.61 -8.02
N VAL A 267 -13.71 13.22 -6.85
CA VAL A 267 -13.20 11.85 -6.61
C VAL A 267 -13.75 11.15 -5.36
N ILE A 268 -14.41 11.83 -4.41
CA ILE A 268 -14.78 11.19 -3.12
C ILE A 268 -16.28 11.22 -2.86
N ILE A 269 -16.96 10.20 -3.39
CA ILE A 269 -18.12 9.57 -2.73
C ILE A 269 -17.70 8.24 -2.03
N TRP A 270 -16.48 7.74 -2.20
CA TRP A 270 -16.23 6.29 -2.05
C TRP A 270 -15.28 5.84 -0.93
N TYR A 271 -14.70 6.76 -0.15
CA TYR A 271 -13.85 6.40 1.00
C TYR A 271 -14.62 6.33 2.33
N TRP A 272 -15.87 6.81 2.39
CA TRP A 272 -16.64 6.95 3.62
C TRP A 272 -18.08 6.40 3.51
N GLN A 273 -18.24 5.30 2.78
CA GLN A 273 -19.39 4.41 2.87
C GLN A 273 -18.90 2.96 2.99
#